data_AF-A0A2H3E3X9-F1
#
_entry.id   AF-A0A2H3E3X9-F1
#
_cell.length_a   1.000
_cell.length_b   1.000
_cell.length_c   1.000
_cell.angle_alpha   90.00
_cell.angle_beta   90.00
_cell.angle_gamma   90.00
#
_symmetry.space_group_name_H-M   'P 1'
#
loop_
_entity.id
_entity.type
_entity.pdbx_description
1 polymer ?
#
loop_
_entity_poly.entity_id
_entity_poly.type
_entity_poly.pdbx_seq_one_letter_code
_entity_poly.pdbx_strand_id
1 'polypeptide(L)'
;MVLWACACICQWWRALILGTPSLWSDVHLNFYDDIYLKYHLSHAEHILIDHLERSGSHLLHVFVHGPHTHPDTDRVLSCLLTSAARWQSLTVNAGPEVYKMFEKCPRESLTELHTLSITDSVYLGGDLEEEDRYTGVILKAFHFTPKLS
;
A
#
# COMPACT_ATOMS: atom_id res chain seq x y z
N MET A 1 -2.88 3.97 -12.00
CA MET A 1 -3.68 4.14 -13.25
C MET A 1 -2.87 4.58 -14.48
N VAL A 2 -1.81 5.40 -14.34
CA VAL A 2 -1.07 6.00 -15.47
C VAL A 2 -0.39 4.98 -16.40
N LEU A 3 0.25 3.94 -15.85
CA LEU A 3 0.96 2.93 -16.65
C LEU A 3 0.03 2.18 -17.61
N TRP A 4 -1.16 1.81 -17.14
CA TRP A 4 -2.17 1.14 -17.95
C TRP A 4 -2.67 2.03 -19.09
N ALA A 5 -2.88 3.34 -18.83
CA ALA A 5 -3.25 4.28 -19.89
C ALA A 5 -2.15 4.38 -20.96
N CYS A 6 -0.88 4.45 -20.56
CA CYS A 6 0.23 4.47 -21.50
C CYS A 6 0.36 3.17 -22.32
N ALA A 7 0.03 2.01 -21.73
CA ALA A 7 0.02 0.71 -22.41
C ALA A 7 -1.09 0.58 -23.47
N CYS A 8 -2.04 1.52 -23.51
CA CYS A 8 -3.11 1.57 -24.51
C CYS A 8 -2.80 2.51 -25.69
N ILE A 9 -1.71 3.29 -25.65
CA ILE A 9 -1.39 4.28 -26.70
C ILE A 9 -1.00 3.59 -28.01
N CYS A 10 -0.01 2.69 -27.97
CA CYS A 10 0.36 1.86 -29.12
C CYS A 10 1.10 0.59 -28.67
N GLN A 11 1.32 -0.34 -29.60
CA GLN A 11 1.98 -1.63 -29.32
C GLN A 11 3.39 -1.49 -28.76
N TRP A 12 4.15 -0.48 -29.21
CA TRP A 12 5.51 -0.24 -28.73
C TRP A 12 5.52 0.22 -27.27
N TRP A 13 4.67 1.18 -26.90
CA TRP A 13 4.50 1.61 -25.51
C TRP A 13 4.03 0.47 -24.62
N ARG A 14 3.08 -0.34 -25.11
CA ARG A 14 2.64 -1.54 -24.42
C ARG A 14 3.80 -2.50 -24.14
N ALA A 15 4.60 -2.82 -25.15
CA ALA A 15 5.74 -3.72 -24.98
C ALA A 15 6.76 -3.18 -23.97
N LEU A 16 7.06 -1.87 -24.02
CA LEU A 16 7.98 -1.21 -23.10
C LEU A 16 7.46 -1.26 -21.65
N ILE A 17 6.19 -0.90 -21.45
CA ILE A 17 5.59 -0.85 -20.10
C ILE A 17 5.47 -2.25 -19.50
N LEU A 18 4.97 -3.23 -20.27
CA LEU A 18 4.82 -4.60 -19.77
C LEU A 18 6.17 -5.31 -19.60
N GLY A 19 7.19 -4.91 -20.37
CA GLY A 19 8.53 -5.50 -20.34
C GLY A 19 9.51 -4.86 -19.36
N THR A 20 9.10 -3.83 -18.63
CA THR A 20 9.96 -3.10 -17.67
C THR A 20 9.43 -3.28 -16.24
N PRO A 21 9.90 -4.30 -15.49
CA PRO A 21 9.37 -4.63 -14.16
C PRO A 21 9.47 -3.50 -13.13
N SER A 22 10.52 -2.67 -13.19
CA SER A 22 10.72 -1.57 -12.26
C SER A 22 9.63 -0.50 -12.32
N LEU A 23 8.90 -0.38 -13.44
CA LEU A 23 7.75 0.53 -13.53
C LEU A 23 6.59 0.07 -12.63
N TRP A 24 6.53 -1.20 -12.29
CA TRP A 24 5.46 -1.80 -11.47
C TRP A 24 5.85 -1.91 -10.00
N SER A 25 7.06 -1.48 -9.63
CA SER A 25 7.57 -1.49 -8.25
C SER A 25 6.93 -0.43 -7.36
N ASP A 26 6.39 0.63 -7.94
CA ASP A 26 5.70 1.70 -7.22
C ASP A 26 4.22 1.34 -7.06
N VAL A 27 3.84 0.90 -5.86
CA VAL A 27 2.48 0.48 -5.52
C VAL A 27 1.80 1.61 -4.76
N HIS A 28 0.83 2.27 -5.41
CA HIS A 28 0.06 3.35 -4.81
C HIS A 28 -1.42 2.95 -4.65
N LEU A 29 -1.83 2.77 -3.41
CA LEU A 29 -3.20 2.47 -2.99
C LEU A 29 -3.76 3.67 -2.21
N ASN A 30 -4.43 4.59 -2.90
CA ASN A 30 -5.02 5.78 -2.29
C ASN A 30 -6.54 5.71 -2.30
N PHE A 31 -7.10 5.14 -1.25
CA PHE A 31 -8.53 4.96 -1.03
C PHE A 31 -9.26 6.25 -0.62
N TYR A 32 -8.57 7.35 -0.33
CA TYR A 32 -9.22 8.64 -0.08
C TYR A 32 -9.53 9.37 -1.38
N ASP A 33 -8.53 9.51 -2.25
CA ASP A 33 -8.69 10.28 -3.50
C ASP A 33 -9.33 9.43 -4.62
N ASP A 34 -9.14 8.11 -4.57
CA ASP A 34 -9.70 7.19 -5.57
C ASP A 34 -11.02 6.58 -5.06
N ILE A 35 -12.13 7.23 -5.45
CA ILE A 35 -13.50 6.79 -5.16
C ILE A 35 -13.71 5.34 -5.63
N TYR A 36 -13.07 4.92 -6.72
CA TYR A 36 -13.25 3.58 -7.25
C TYR A 36 -12.55 2.55 -6.36
N LEU A 37 -11.31 2.82 -5.91
CA LEU A 37 -10.63 1.96 -4.93
C LEU A 37 -11.39 1.91 -3.59
N LYS A 38 -11.99 3.04 -3.17
CA LYS A 38 -12.76 3.14 -1.92
C LYS A 38 -13.94 2.19 -1.86
N TYR A 39 -14.70 2.06 -2.96
CA TYR A 39 -15.92 1.26 -3.01
C TYR A 39 -15.74 -0.13 -3.66
N HIS A 40 -14.62 -0.38 -4.34
CA HIS A 40 -14.34 -1.63 -5.05
C HIS A 40 -13.03 -2.27 -4.60
N LEU A 41 -13.00 -2.82 -3.38
CA LEU A 41 -11.82 -3.49 -2.82
C LEU A 41 -11.30 -4.65 -3.69
N SER A 42 -12.18 -5.40 -4.36
CA SER A 42 -11.76 -6.45 -5.31
C SER A 42 -10.96 -5.88 -6.49
N HIS A 43 -11.26 -4.66 -6.92
CA HIS A 43 -10.50 -3.98 -7.96
C HIS A 43 -9.11 -3.55 -7.46
N ALA A 44 -9.05 -3.03 -6.22
CA ALA A 44 -7.78 -2.72 -5.56
C ALA A 44 -6.90 -3.97 -5.43
N GLU A 45 -7.48 -5.10 -5.05
CA GLU A 45 -6.81 -6.41 -4.98
C GLU A 45 -6.24 -6.82 -6.35
N HIS A 46 -7.03 -6.72 -7.42
CA HIS A 46 -6.55 -7.03 -8.77
C HIS A 46 -5.40 -6.12 -9.22
N ILE A 47 -5.51 -4.81 -8.98
CA ILE A 47 -4.44 -3.87 -9.31
C ILE A 47 -3.16 -4.23 -8.54
N LEU A 48 -3.29 -4.54 -7.25
CA LEU A 48 -2.16 -4.92 -6.41
C LEU A 48 -1.48 -6.19 -6.94
N ILE A 49 -2.25 -7.25 -7.22
CA ILE A 49 -1.74 -8.51 -7.78
C ILE A 49 -0.97 -8.24 -9.09
N ASP A 50 -1.54 -7.44 -9.99
CA ASP A 50 -0.88 -7.09 -11.26
C ASP A 50 0.48 -6.39 -11.02
N HIS A 51 0.57 -5.47 -10.05
CA HIS A 51 1.84 -4.81 -9.73
C HIS A 51 2.84 -5.80 -9.14
N LEU A 52 2.41 -6.66 -8.22
CA LEU A 52 3.27 -7.64 -7.56
C LEU A 52 3.82 -8.68 -8.55
N GLU A 53 3.00 -9.18 -9.46
CA GLU A 53 3.42 -10.14 -10.49
C GLU A 53 4.39 -9.50 -11.49
N ARG A 54 4.09 -8.28 -11.95
CA ARG A 54 4.88 -7.61 -13.00
C ARG A 54 6.19 -7.03 -12.49
N SER A 55 6.24 -6.62 -11.23
CA SER A 55 7.49 -6.17 -10.59
C SER A 55 8.47 -7.33 -10.36
N GLY A 56 8.00 -8.58 -10.38
CA GLY A 56 8.84 -9.77 -10.30
C GLY A 56 9.62 -9.83 -9.00
N SER A 57 10.95 -9.71 -9.05
CA SER A 57 11.82 -9.69 -7.87
C SER A 57 12.29 -8.28 -7.47
N HIS A 58 11.78 -7.23 -8.12
CA HIS A 58 12.20 -5.86 -7.80
C HIS A 58 11.72 -5.46 -6.42
N LEU A 59 12.51 -4.62 -5.77
CA LEU A 59 12.11 -3.97 -4.53
C LEU A 59 10.90 -3.06 -4.78
N LEU A 60 10.09 -2.89 -3.75
CA LEU A 60 8.80 -2.22 -3.83
C LEU A 60 8.82 -0.93 -3.00
N HIS A 61 8.20 0.11 -3.57
CA HIS A 61 7.84 1.31 -2.84
C HIS A 61 6.32 1.31 -2.68
N VAL A 62 5.88 1.14 -1.45
CA VAL A 62 4.47 0.93 -1.12
C VAL A 62 3.93 2.17 -0.45
N PHE A 63 2.85 2.71 -1.01
CA PHE A 63 2.09 3.82 -0.44
C PHE A 63 0.64 3.38 -0.25
N VAL A 64 0.17 3.37 0.99
CA VAL A 64 -1.21 3.07 1.37
C VAL A 64 -1.82 4.26 2.07
N HIS A 65 -2.95 4.75 1.57
CA HIS A 65 -3.65 5.89 2.11
C HIS A 65 -5.16 5.63 2.15
N GLY A 66 -5.75 5.66 3.34
CA GLY A 66 -7.20 5.47 3.57
C GLY A 66 -7.65 4.02 3.68
N PRO A 67 -8.98 3.79 3.75
CA PRO A 67 -9.78 4.13 4.92
C PRO A 67 -9.34 3.29 6.15
N HIS A 68 -9.93 3.50 7.32
CA HIS A 68 -9.63 2.72 8.52
C HIS A 68 -10.24 1.30 8.44
N THR A 69 -9.82 0.48 7.47
CA THR A 69 -10.31 -0.90 7.32
C THR A 69 -9.69 -1.83 8.36
N HIS A 70 -10.48 -2.77 8.88
CA HIS A 70 -10.00 -3.76 9.83
C HIS A 70 -9.09 -4.77 9.10
N PRO A 71 -7.84 -4.98 9.55
CA PRO A 71 -6.81 -5.80 8.89
C PRO A 71 -7.16 -7.28 8.79
N ASP A 72 -8.15 -7.75 9.55
CA ASP A 72 -8.61 -9.14 9.54
C ASP A 72 -9.57 -9.45 8.38
N THR A 73 -10.18 -8.41 7.79
CA THR A 73 -11.14 -8.56 6.69
C THR A 73 -10.61 -8.03 5.36
N ASP A 74 -9.47 -7.35 5.38
CA ASP A 74 -8.93 -6.69 4.19
C ASP A 74 -7.99 -7.61 3.40
N ARG A 75 -8.52 -8.15 2.29
CA ARG A 75 -7.77 -8.98 1.34
C ARG A 75 -6.63 -8.20 0.69
N VAL A 76 -6.77 -6.89 0.52
CA VAL A 76 -5.74 -6.05 -0.10
C VAL A 76 -4.53 -5.97 0.82
N LEU A 77 -4.75 -5.71 2.12
CA LEU A 77 -3.67 -5.69 3.12
C LEU A 77 -3.01 -7.07 3.26
N SER A 78 -3.81 -8.15 3.26
CA SER A 78 -3.29 -9.52 3.31
C SER A 78 -2.43 -9.86 2.10
N CYS A 79 -2.86 -9.46 0.89
CA CYS A 79 -2.10 -9.62 -0.34
C CYS A 79 -0.81 -8.79 -0.29
N LEU A 80 -0.88 -7.56 0.20
CA LEU A 80 0.27 -6.67 0.33
C LEU A 80 1.34 -7.31 1.22
N LEU A 81 0.96 -7.84 2.38
CA LEU A 81 1.86 -8.54 3.31
C LEU A 81 2.66 -9.69 2.71
N THR A 82 2.13 -10.38 1.69
CA THR A 82 2.87 -11.45 1.01
C THR A 82 4.14 -10.96 0.31
N SER A 83 4.21 -9.65 0.04
CA SER A 83 5.34 -8.99 -0.62
C SER A 83 6.30 -8.29 0.34
N ALA A 84 6.08 -8.42 1.66
CA ALA A 84 6.83 -7.68 2.69
C ALA A 84 8.35 -7.77 2.54
N ALA A 85 8.87 -8.97 2.22
CA ALA A 85 10.31 -9.23 2.02
C ALA A 85 10.98 -8.35 0.95
N ARG A 86 10.18 -7.74 0.06
CA ARG A 86 10.65 -6.92 -1.05
C ARG A 86 10.44 -5.43 -0.81
N TRP A 87 9.85 -5.03 0.32
CA TRP A 87 9.58 -3.62 0.57
C TRP A 87 10.86 -2.88 0.85
N GLN A 88 11.16 -1.87 0.04
CA GLN A 88 12.24 -0.91 0.27
C GLN A 88 11.75 0.35 0.95
N SER A 89 10.54 0.80 0.60
CA SER A 89 9.86 1.90 1.26
C SER A 89 8.42 1.53 1.53
N LEU A 90 7.95 1.86 2.73
CA LEU A 90 6.55 1.72 3.11
C LEU A 90 6.07 3.02 3.74
N THR A 91 5.05 3.61 3.14
CA THR A 91 4.31 4.73 3.71
C THR A 91 2.86 4.32 3.90
N VAL A 92 2.39 4.38 5.13
CA VAL A 92 1.03 4.06 5.51
C VAL A 92 0.43 5.29 6.18
N ASN A 93 -0.66 5.80 5.61
CA ASN A 93 -1.50 6.79 6.25
C ASN A 93 -2.88 6.19 6.48
N ALA A 94 -3.02 5.51 7.62
CA ALA A 94 -4.20 4.72 7.96
C ALA A 94 -4.30 4.55 9.49
N GLY A 95 -5.49 4.15 9.94
CA GLY A 95 -5.81 4.05 11.35
C GLY A 95 -5.03 2.93 12.05
N PRO A 96 -5.09 2.85 13.39
CA PRO A 96 -4.18 2.01 14.16
C PRO A 96 -4.35 0.51 13.98
N GLU A 97 -5.45 0.10 13.37
CA GLU A 97 -5.67 -1.28 12.96
C GLU A 97 -4.64 -1.77 11.94
N VAL A 98 -4.07 -0.89 11.10
CA VAL A 98 -3.00 -1.27 10.17
C VAL A 98 -1.70 -1.62 10.90
N TYR A 99 -1.47 -1.16 12.14
CA TYR A 99 -0.29 -1.60 12.90
C TYR A 99 -0.34 -3.11 13.22
N LYS A 100 -1.53 -3.66 13.46
CA LYS A 100 -1.71 -5.11 13.69
C LYS A 100 -1.33 -5.94 12.46
N MET A 101 -1.31 -5.33 11.27
CA MET A 101 -0.80 -5.98 10.06
C MET A 101 0.68 -6.34 10.20
N PHE A 102 1.49 -5.48 10.83
CA PHE A 102 2.91 -5.76 11.02
C PHE A 102 3.18 -6.88 12.03
N GLU A 103 2.27 -7.11 12.97
CA GLU A 103 2.36 -8.28 13.87
C GLU A 103 2.22 -9.60 13.08
N LYS A 104 1.54 -9.56 11.93
CA LYS A 104 1.37 -10.70 11.03
C LYS A 104 2.50 -10.84 10.01
N CYS A 105 3.40 -9.86 9.89
CA CYS A 105 4.56 -10.01 9.02
C CYS A 105 5.38 -11.23 9.49
N PRO A 106 5.74 -12.16 8.59
CA PRO A 106 6.64 -13.24 8.96
C PRO A 106 7.94 -12.64 9.49
N ARG A 107 8.55 -13.28 10.50
CA ARG A 107 9.83 -12.84 11.03
C ARG A 107 10.85 -12.73 9.90
N GLU A 108 11.69 -11.70 9.93
CA GLU A 108 12.71 -11.41 8.91
C GLU A 108 12.15 -10.93 7.55
N SER A 109 10.86 -10.65 7.41
CA SER A 109 10.29 -10.18 6.14
C SER A 109 10.52 -8.70 5.85
N LEU A 110 11.24 -7.95 6.69
CA LEU A 110 11.48 -6.51 6.47
C LEU A 110 12.96 -6.21 6.25
N THR A 111 13.73 -7.17 5.74
CA THR A 111 15.18 -7.06 5.54
C THR A 111 15.57 -6.01 4.52
N GLU A 112 14.73 -5.75 3.53
CA GLU A 112 15.01 -4.74 2.49
C GLU A 112 14.42 -3.37 2.83
N LEU A 113 13.70 -3.25 3.96
CA LEU A 113 12.97 -2.04 4.29
C LEU A 113 13.92 -0.95 4.77
N HIS A 114 14.10 0.09 3.95
CA HIS A 114 14.94 1.23 4.31
C HIS A 114 14.14 2.38 4.91
N THR A 115 12.90 2.56 4.46
CA THR A 115 12.04 3.66 4.90
C THR A 115 10.70 3.12 5.36
N LEU A 116 10.33 3.42 6.60
CA LEU A 116 8.98 3.24 7.12
C LEU A 116 8.45 4.61 7.56
N SER A 117 7.26 4.96 7.09
CA SER A 117 6.52 6.13 7.51
C SER A 117 5.10 5.70 7.85
N ILE A 118 4.68 5.89 9.10
CA ILE A 118 3.30 5.63 9.50
C ILE A 118 2.69 6.89 10.09
N THR A 119 1.58 7.32 9.51
CA THR A 119 0.82 8.49 9.94
C THR A 119 -0.65 8.10 10.12
N ASP A 120 -1.32 8.84 11.00
CA ASP A 120 -2.78 8.74 11.18
C ASP A 120 -3.35 10.15 11.05
N SER A 121 -3.68 10.54 9.82
CA SER A 121 -4.28 11.85 9.55
C SER A 121 -5.79 11.80 9.78
N VAL A 122 -6.31 12.73 10.59
CA VAL A 122 -7.74 12.86 10.90
C VAL A 122 -8.57 12.96 9.62
N TYR A 123 -9.50 12.01 9.46
CA TYR A 123 -10.43 11.96 8.34
C TYR A 123 -11.58 12.95 8.54
N LEU A 124 -11.64 13.99 7.70
CA LEU A 124 -12.71 15.01 7.75
C LEU A 124 -13.93 14.67 6.87
N GLY A 125 -14.05 13.44 6.39
CA GLY A 125 -15.08 13.03 5.40
C GLY A 125 -15.91 11.80 5.78
N GLY A 126 -15.90 11.39 7.04
CA GLY A 126 -16.61 10.20 7.52
C GLY A 126 -17.93 10.53 8.20
N ASP A 127 -18.87 9.60 8.17
CA ASP A 127 -20.01 9.64 9.08
C ASP A 127 -19.49 9.81 10.51
N LEU A 128 -20.06 10.77 11.24
CA LEU A 128 -19.67 11.20 12.58
C LEU A 128 -19.61 10.04 13.61
N GLU A 129 -20.14 8.86 13.28
CA GLU A 129 -20.11 7.66 14.12
C GLU A 129 -18.75 6.95 14.17
N GLU A 130 -17.87 7.12 13.17
CA GLU A 130 -16.49 6.58 13.22
C GLU A 130 -15.51 7.48 13.97
N GLU A 131 -15.87 8.76 14.16
CA GLU A 131 -15.06 9.78 14.83
C GLU A 131 -14.83 9.44 16.32
N ASP A 132 -15.82 8.83 16.99
CA ASP A 132 -15.77 8.47 18.41
C ASP A 132 -14.89 7.24 18.73
N ARG A 133 -14.51 6.41 17.74
CA ARG A 133 -13.70 5.20 18.00
C ARG A 133 -12.21 5.46 18.14
N TYR A 134 -11.73 6.62 17.69
CA TYR A 134 -10.29 6.89 17.54
C TYR A 134 -9.81 8.19 18.20
N THR A 135 -10.67 8.87 18.97
CA THR A 135 -10.28 9.95 19.88
C THR A 135 -9.37 9.42 20.99
N GLY A 136 -8.07 9.23 20.70
CA GLY A 136 -7.12 8.82 21.73
C GLY A 136 -5.73 8.41 21.26
N VAL A 137 -5.53 8.06 19.98
CA VAL A 137 -4.22 7.58 19.50
C VAL A 137 -3.64 8.58 18.50
N ILE A 138 -2.90 9.56 19.01
CA ILE A 138 -2.15 10.49 18.15
C ILE A 138 -0.79 9.86 17.82
N LEU A 139 -0.69 9.20 16.67
CA LEU A 139 0.60 8.80 16.10
C LEU A 139 1.12 9.89 15.17
N LYS A 140 1.93 10.81 15.73
CA LYS A 140 2.70 11.77 14.94
C LYS A 140 3.88 11.03 14.31
N ALA A 141 3.70 10.63 13.06
CA ALA A 141 4.73 10.19 12.10
C ALA A 141 5.94 9.47 12.74
N PHE A 142 5.94 8.14 12.73
CA PHE A 142 7.13 7.38 13.06
C PHE A 142 7.95 7.12 11.79
N HIS A 143 9.17 7.68 11.74
CA HIS A 143 10.15 7.36 10.71
C HIS A 143 11.15 6.34 11.27
N PHE A 144 11.04 5.09 10.83
CA PHE A 144 12.03 4.07 11.13
C PHE A 144 12.91 3.84 9.91
N THR A 145 14.22 4.04 10.09
CA THR A 145 15.24 3.59 9.16
C THR A 145 16.01 2.47 9.86
N PRO A 146 15.70 1.18 9.62
CA PRO A 146 16.54 0.13 10.14
C PRO A 146 17.90 0.24 9.44
N LYS A 147 18.95 0.54 10.20
CA LYS A 147 20.30 0.21 9.76
C LYS A 147 20.49 -1.27 10.02
N LEU A 148 20.40 -2.08 8.97
CA LEU A 148 20.84 -3.46 8.99
C LEU A 148 22.37 -3.45 8.81
N SER A 149 23.04 -3.96 9.84
CA SER A 149 24.48 -4.20 9.93
C SER A 149 25.01 -5.09 8.83
#